data_AF-A0AAD7XPN1-F1
#
_entry.id   AF-A0AAD7XPN1-F1
#
_cell.length_a   1.000
_cell.length_b   1.000
_cell.length_c   1.000
_cell.angle_alpha   90.00
_cell.angle_beta   90.00
_cell.angle_gamma   90.00
#
_symmetry.space_group_name_H-M   'P 1'
#
loop_
_entity.id
_entity.type
_entity.pdbx_description
1 polymer ?
#
loop_
_entity_poly.entity_id
_entity_poly.type
_entity_poly.pdbx_seq_one_letter_code
_entity_poly.pdbx_strand_id
1 'polypeptide(L)'
;MSGAWCIMLFALAHGFLAPTPLRRAPPGVVVASGTSSPGSPQQQQQHQQQQQTTDKAANDVVVADLMEAARRLREEASEMEAQLRRDAASELDEFFDIADTNRDGRVTLDELRVALRLKLVDGANARDAARAERLLSDARIAHVMRDLDRDNDGSIERDEWVSVPEFRDRLEQIFREEEEEEEEEGTVHAAVLANRRILERIELFEKQTNQTGLAARLAAVACYLVPALDLAMLPIYKVPVLSPLLVQAAAVYHNVPFSGVLALFVVFNIAIDFKVPRLVRWAARHALIVDLLAIFTLPPAVHALGPEVGALLPTLLEALVLVCAVSALNGNSATWVPLTGQLATKFTDDCDQQIKQTIEEVAYKQAYANATAQKSPRLDSTRAVPERKTVFEKLLDAFYKQAGIDRPVQATTKDTDDDDNDAAAAAAKKAKPKSSHHKDEEEFEDDDYSEI
;
A
#
# COMPACT_ATOMS: atom_id res chain seq x y z
N MET A 1 39.77 12.48 17.73
CA MET A 1 39.24 13.56 16.86
C MET A 1 38.64 13.05 15.53
N SER A 2 38.25 11.77 15.44
CA SER A 2 37.76 11.12 14.21
C SER A 2 36.23 11.12 14.02
N GLY A 3 35.46 11.50 15.05
CA GLY A 3 33.98 11.46 15.00
C GLY A 3 33.31 12.69 14.37
N ALA A 4 33.94 13.86 14.39
CA ALA A 4 33.32 15.11 13.93
C ALA A 4 33.19 15.21 12.40
N TRP A 5 34.05 14.51 11.66
CA TRP A 5 34.07 14.56 10.19
C TRP A 5 32.96 13.71 9.54
N CYS A 6 32.55 12.61 10.17
CA CYS A 6 31.39 11.84 9.70
C CYS A 6 30.08 12.65 9.83
N ILE A 7 29.98 13.55 10.81
CA ILE A 7 28.78 14.35 11.07
C ILE A 7 28.60 15.46 10.01
N MET A 8 29.68 16.09 9.52
CA MET A 8 29.56 17.13 8.47
C MET A 8 29.15 16.55 7.10
N LEU A 9 29.66 15.37 6.73
CA LEU A 9 29.25 14.69 5.50
C LEU A 9 27.81 14.16 5.58
N PHE A 10 27.35 13.78 6.78
CA PHE A 10 25.95 13.42 7.02
C PHE A 10 25.00 14.64 6.96
N ALA A 11 25.44 15.81 7.43
CA ALA A 11 24.66 17.05 7.44
C ALA A 11 24.48 17.68 6.05
N LEU A 12 25.42 17.47 5.12
CA LEU A 12 25.31 17.93 3.73
C LEU A 12 24.44 17.01 2.85
N ALA A 13 24.34 15.73 3.19
CA ALA A 13 23.49 14.77 2.48
C ALA A 13 22.01 14.77 2.95
N HIS A 14 21.73 15.36 4.12
CA HIS A 14 20.38 15.49 4.67
C HIS A 14 20.01 16.96 4.85
N GLY A 15 19.70 17.63 3.74
CA GLY A 15 19.07 18.93 3.75
C GLY A 15 17.83 18.94 4.66
N PHE A 16 17.99 19.55 5.83
CA PHE A 16 16.98 20.30 6.57
C PHE A 16 15.58 19.65 6.70
N LEU A 17 15.46 18.61 7.52
CA LEU A 17 14.22 18.30 8.23
C LEU A 17 14.26 18.98 9.60
N ALA A 18 13.69 20.17 9.69
CA ALA A 18 13.42 20.82 10.97
C ALA A 18 12.38 19.99 11.76
N PRO A 19 12.56 19.81 13.08
CA PRO A 19 11.54 19.16 13.90
C PRO A 19 10.30 20.05 14.00
N THR A 20 9.18 19.57 13.48
CA THR A 20 7.84 20.15 13.72
C THR A 20 7.56 20.18 15.22
N PRO A 21 7.17 21.33 15.81
CA PRO A 21 6.82 21.40 17.22
C PRO A 21 5.51 20.66 17.49
N LEU A 22 5.50 19.96 18.62
CA LEU A 22 4.40 19.18 19.18
C LEU A 22 3.07 19.96 19.18
N ARG A 23 2.06 19.32 18.59
CA ARG A 23 0.67 19.74 18.55
C ARG A 23 0.10 19.77 19.98
N ARG A 24 -0.15 20.99 20.45
CA ARG A 24 -0.81 21.33 21.72
C ARG A 24 -2.23 20.70 21.76
N ALA A 25 -2.56 20.04 22.85
CA ALA A 25 -3.90 19.55 23.17
C ALA A 25 -4.92 20.72 23.28
N PRO A 26 -6.20 20.50 22.95
CA PRO A 26 -7.24 21.52 23.12
C PRO A 26 -7.51 21.78 24.60
N PRO A 27 -7.74 23.04 25.00
CA PRO A 27 -8.09 23.37 26.38
C PRO A 27 -9.50 22.89 26.72
N GLY A 28 -9.61 22.31 27.93
CA GLY A 28 -10.88 21.89 28.52
C GLY A 28 -11.86 23.05 28.67
N VAL A 29 -13.13 22.71 28.45
CA VAL A 29 -14.28 23.57 28.69
C VAL A 29 -14.34 23.88 30.19
N VAL A 30 -13.95 25.10 30.53
CA VAL A 30 -14.14 25.70 31.85
C VAL A 30 -15.61 26.07 31.97
N VAL A 31 -16.37 25.29 32.75
CA VAL A 31 -17.73 25.64 33.16
C VAL A 31 -17.64 26.84 34.09
N ALA A 32 -18.10 28.00 33.59
CA ALA A 32 -18.19 29.24 34.33
C ALA A 32 -19.11 29.05 35.54
N SER A 33 -18.51 29.10 36.72
CA SER A 33 -19.21 29.16 37.99
C SER A 33 -19.60 30.62 38.25
N GLY A 34 -20.90 30.92 38.13
CA GLY A 34 -21.46 32.21 38.46
C GLY A 34 -21.36 32.48 39.96
N THR A 35 -20.62 33.53 40.31
CA THR A 35 -20.52 34.08 41.66
C THR A 35 -21.76 34.92 41.96
N SER A 36 -22.60 34.46 42.89
CA SER A 36 -23.63 35.30 43.53
C SER A 36 -23.39 35.41 45.04
N SER A 37 -23.45 36.66 45.46
CA SER A 37 -23.24 37.28 46.78
C SER A 37 -23.71 36.53 48.04
N PRO A 38 -23.01 36.69 49.19
CA PRO A 38 -23.37 36.07 50.46
C PRO A 38 -24.45 36.88 51.19
N GLY A 39 -25.69 36.41 51.16
CA GLY A 39 -26.80 36.90 51.99
C GLY A 39 -27.06 35.96 53.16
N SER A 40 -26.82 36.44 54.38
CA SER A 40 -27.38 36.04 55.69
C SER A 40 -28.02 34.62 55.83
N PRO A 41 -27.35 33.65 56.50
CA PRO A 41 -27.80 32.25 56.55
C PRO A 41 -28.95 31.88 57.50
N GLN A 42 -29.53 32.80 58.29
CA GLN A 42 -30.36 32.40 59.44
C GLN A 42 -31.88 32.55 59.29
N GLN A 43 -32.41 33.06 58.17
CA GLN A 43 -33.87 33.11 57.94
C GLN A 43 -34.37 32.32 56.72
N GLN A 44 -33.50 31.85 55.82
CA GLN A 44 -33.89 30.98 54.70
C GLN A 44 -33.93 29.47 55.02
N GLN A 45 -33.24 29.00 56.07
CA GLN A 45 -33.26 27.58 56.45
C GLN A 45 -34.62 27.09 56.99
N GLN A 46 -35.45 27.97 57.55
CA GLN A 46 -36.78 27.57 58.04
C GLN A 46 -37.85 27.53 56.92
N HIS A 47 -37.72 28.32 55.85
CA HIS A 47 -38.64 28.23 54.71
C HIS A 47 -38.25 27.11 53.72
N GLN A 48 -36.95 26.77 53.57
CA GLN A 48 -36.54 25.62 52.75
C GLN A 48 -36.87 24.26 53.40
N GLN A 49 -36.82 24.14 54.74
CA GLN A 49 -37.24 22.91 55.41
C GLN A 49 -38.75 22.68 55.41
N GLN A 50 -39.58 23.74 55.29
CA GLN A 50 -41.03 23.59 55.15
C GLN A 50 -41.49 23.35 53.71
N GLN A 51 -40.80 23.85 52.69
CA GLN A 51 -41.08 23.50 51.29
C GLN A 51 -40.58 22.09 50.93
N GLN A 52 -39.46 21.64 51.50
CA GLN A 52 -38.98 20.27 51.27
C GLN A 52 -39.85 19.17 51.89
N THR A 53 -40.64 19.45 52.95
CA THR A 53 -41.54 18.45 53.53
C THR A 53 -42.87 18.35 52.80
N THR A 54 -43.38 19.44 52.21
CA THR A 54 -44.59 19.41 51.39
C THR A 54 -44.34 18.76 50.03
N ASP A 55 -43.21 19.05 49.40
CA ASP A 55 -42.84 18.46 48.10
C ASP A 55 -42.49 16.97 48.24
N LYS A 56 -41.90 16.57 49.38
CA LYS A 56 -41.62 15.15 49.67
C LYS A 56 -42.90 14.34 49.85
N ALA A 57 -43.89 14.86 50.58
CA ALA A 57 -45.17 14.16 50.73
C ALA A 57 -45.95 14.07 49.40
N ALA A 58 -45.90 15.11 48.56
CA ALA A 58 -46.49 15.06 47.22
C ALA A 58 -45.74 14.08 46.29
N ASN A 59 -44.41 14.05 46.36
CA ASN A 59 -43.60 13.10 45.60
C ASN A 59 -43.80 11.66 46.07
N ASP A 60 -43.98 11.40 47.36
CA ASP A 60 -44.19 10.04 47.88
C ASP A 60 -45.51 9.43 47.36
N VAL A 61 -46.56 10.24 47.17
CA VAL A 61 -47.83 9.79 46.55
C VAL A 61 -47.63 9.49 45.06
N VAL A 62 -46.94 10.36 44.33
CA VAL A 62 -46.64 10.14 42.90
C VAL A 62 -45.75 8.91 42.69
N VAL A 63 -44.80 8.67 43.59
CA VAL A 63 -43.94 7.48 43.56
C VAL A 63 -44.74 6.21 43.83
N ALA A 64 -45.69 6.24 44.77
CA ALA A 64 -46.57 5.10 45.02
C ALA A 64 -47.43 4.75 43.79
N ASP A 65 -48.03 5.77 43.16
CA ASP A 65 -48.84 5.59 41.94
C ASP A 65 -47.99 5.07 40.77
N LEU A 66 -46.76 5.56 40.60
CA LEU A 66 -45.80 5.08 39.59
C LEU A 66 -45.39 3.62 39.84
N MET A 67 -45.18 3.23 41.09
CA MET A 67 -44.84 1.85 41.44
C MET A 67 -46.00 0.89 41.15
N GLU A 68 -47.23 1.30 41.43
CA GLU A 68 -48.42 0.50 41.11
C GLU A 68 -48.63 0.38 39.59
N ALA A 69 -48.46 1.48 38.85
CA ALA A 69 -48.52 1.47 37.39
C ALA A 69 -47.42 0.56 36.78
N ALA A 70 -46.18 0.63 37.31
CA ALA A 70 -45.09 -0.22 36.85
C ALA A 70 -45.33 -1.71 37.18
N ARG A 71 -45.95 -2.03 38.32
CA ARG A 71 -46.35 -3.41 38.66
C ARG A 71 -47.38 -3.94 37.67
N ARG A 72 -48.42 -3.15 37.37
CA ARG A 72 -49.46 -3.52 36.42
C ARG A 72 -48.90 -3.76 35.01
N LEU A 73 -48.00 -2.90 34.54
CA LEU A 73 -47.36 -3.08 33.24
C LEU A 73 -46.49 -4.35 33.16
N ARG A 74 -45.84 -4.74 34.26
CA ARG A 74 -45.07 -5.99 34.32
C ARG A 74 -45.97 -7.22 34.31
N GLU A 75 -47.10 -7.17 35.03
CA GLU A 75 -48.09 -8.24 35.04
C GLU A 75 -48.69 -8.43 33.64
N GLU A 76 -49.16 -7.35 33.00
CA GLU A 76 -49.70 -7.37 31.64
C GLU A 76 -48.67 -7.86 30.60
N ALA A 77 -47.41 -7.42 30.71
CA ALA A 77 -46.33 -7.92 29.86
C ALA A 77 -46.08 -9.43 30.06
N SER A 78 -46.15 -9.93 31.30
CA SER A 78 -45.97 -11.35 31.60
C SER A 78 -47.10 -12.23 31.07
N GLU A 79 -48.35 -11.75 31.12
CA GLU A 79 -49.51 -12.44 30.56
C GLU A 79 -49.44 -12.46 29.03
N MET A 80 -49.09 -11.33 28.41
CA MET A 80 -48.90 -11.23 26.97
C MET A 80 -47.77 -12.15 26.49
N GLU A 81 -46.65 -12.22 27.21
CA GLU A 81 -45.54 -13.14 26.88
C GLU A 81 -45.95 -14.62 27.03
N ALA A 82 -46.74 -14.97 28.06
CA ALA A 82 -47.24 -16.32 28.24
C ALA A 82 -48.29 -16.73 27.19
N GLN A 83 -49.02 -15.76 26.63
CA GLN A 83 -49.92 -15.97 25.50
C GLN A 83 -49.12 -16.22 24.22
N LEU A 84 -48.16 -15.35 23.90
CA LEU A 84 -47.27 -15.50 22.74
C LEU A 84 -46.51 -16.82 22.77
N ARG A 85 -46.05 -17.28 23.94
CA ARG A 85 -45.39 -18.59 24.08
C ARG A 85 -46.32 -19.78 23.75
N ARG A 86 -47.60 -19.67 24.08
CA ARG A 86 -48.59 -20.72 23.76
C ARG A 86 -48.91 -20.71 22.26
N ASP A 87 -49.14 -19.54 21.69
CA ASP A 87 -49.45 -19.39 20.27
C ASP A 87 -48.26 -19.86 19.41
N ALA A 88 -47.04 -19.50 19.79
CA ALA A 88 -45.82 -19.97 19.13
C ALA A 88 -45.64 -21.50 19.21
N ALA A 89 -45.99 -22.12 20.34
CA ALA A 89 -45.92 -23.58 20.48
C ALA A 89 -46.93 -24.29 19.55
N SER A 90 -48.16 -23.76 19.43
CA SER A 90 -49.13 -24.32 18.49
C SER A 90 -48.72 -24.13 17.03
N GLU A 91 -48.16 -22.97 16.67
CA GLU A 91 -47.66 -22.72 15.31
C GLU A 91 -46.49 -23.64 14.94
N LEU A 92 -45.63 -23.95 15.91
CA LEU A 92 -44.53 -24.91 15.78
C LEU A 92 -45.04 -26.31 15.43
N ASP A 93 -46.02 -26.80 16.18
CA ASP A 93 -46.62 -28.12 15.98
C ASP A 93 -47.34 -28.21 14.63
N GLU A 94 -48.11 -27.18 14.26
CA GLU A 94 -48.79 -27.13 12.95
C GLU A 94 -47.79 -27.10 11.79
N PHE A 95 -46.67 -26.39 11.94
CA PHE A 95 -45.66 -26.33 10.90
C PHE A 95 -44.90 -27.66 10.75
N PHE A 96 -44.64 -28.36 11.87
CA PHE A 96 -44.06 -29.71 11.83
C PHE A 96 -44.98 -30.66 11.04
N ASP A 97 -46.28 -30.65 11.32
CA ASP A 97 -47.26 -31.50 10.64
C ASP A 97 -47.38 -31.20 9.13
N ILE A 98 -47.07 -29.97 8.71
CA ILE A 98 -47.01 -29.58 7.30
C ILE A 98 -45.73 -30.08 6.64
N ALA A 99 -44.61 -30.07 7.38
CA ALA A 99 -43.33 -30.54 6.87
C ALA A 99 -43.28 -32.06 6.75
N ASP A 100 -43.75 -32.78 7.78
CA ASP A 100 -43.88 -34.23 7.84
C ASP A 100 -45.02 -34.72 6.93
N THR A 101 -44.72 -34.77 5.63
CA THR A 101 -45.69 -35.10 4.58
C THR A 101 -46.15 -36.56 4.68
N ASN A 102 -45.30 -37.45 5.19
CA ASN A 102 -45.55 -38.88 5.28
C ASN A 102 -46.14 -39.31 6.65
N ARG A 103 -46.10 -38.43 7.67
CA ARG A 103 -46.58 -38.62 9.05
C ARG A 103 -45.87 -39.72 9.82
N ASP A 104 -44.59 -39.92 9.58
CA ASP A 104 -43.75 -40.87 10.31
C ASP A 104 -43.18 -40.29 11.62
N GLY A 105 -43.46 -39.01 11.88
CA GLY A 105 -43.01 -38.28 13.07
C GLY A 105 -41.60 -37.73 12.93
N ARG A 106 -41.02 -37.75 11.73
CA ARG A 106 -39.66 -37.32 11.41
C ARG A 106 -39.70 -36.46 10.15
N VAL A 107 -38.84 -35.45 10.08
CA VAL A 107 -38.74 -34.61 8.88
C VAL A 107 -37.42 -34.88 8.19
N THR A 108 -37.46 -35.39 6.97
CA THR A 108 -36.27 -35.60 6.14
C THR A 108 -35.81 -34.30 5.46
N LEU A 109 -34.58 -34.28 4.92
CA LEU A 109 -34.03 -33.10 4.24
C LEU A 109 -34.89 -32.61 3.06
N ASP A 110 -35.46 -33.53 2.28
CA ASP A 110 -36.31 -33.21 1.14
C ASP A 110 -37.66 -32.62 1.58
N GLU A 111 -38.26 -33.19 2.63
CA GLU A 111 -39.49 -32.69 3.25
C GLU A 111 -39.28 -31.30 3.86
N LEU A 112 -38.17 -31.09 4.59
CA LEU A 112 -37.78 -29.80 5.15
C LEU A 112 -37.61 -28.75 4.05
N ARG A 113 -36.95 -29.09 2.93
CA ARG A 113 -36.77 -28.19 1.79
C ARG A 113 -38.11 -27.73 1.21
N VAL A 114 -39.02 -28.67 0.98
CA VAL A 114 -40.35 -28.36 0.42
C VAL A 114 -41.14 -27.48 1.39
N ALA A 115 -41.12 -27.80 2.68
CA ALA A 115 -41.81 -27.04 3.72
C ALA A 115 -41.30 -25.59 3.83
N LEU A 116 -39.97 -25.42 3.86
CA LEU A 116 -39.35 -24.10 3.92
C LEU A 116 -39.63 -23.28 2.67
N ARG A 117 -39.58 -23.90 1.48
CA ARG A 117 -39.90 -23.22 0.22
C ARG A 117 -41.35 -22.73 0.21
N LEU A 118 -42.30 -23.59 0.60
CA LEU A 118 -43.72 -23.24 0.68
C LEU A 118 -43.97 -22.06 1.63
N LYS A 119 -43.34 -22.05 2.81
CA LYS A 119 -43.56 -20.96 3.78
C LYS A 119 -42.80 -19.68 3.45
N LEU A 120 -41.56 -19.77 3.00
CA LEU A 120 -40.69 -18.59 2.80
C LEU A 120 -40.83 -17.97 1.41
N VAL A 121 -41.18 -18.75 0.38
CA VAL A 121 -41.25 -18.27 -1.02
C VAL A 121 -42.68 -17.92 -1.41
N ASP A 122 -43.63 -18.82 -1.17
CA ASP A 122 -45.00 -18.64 -1.69
C ASP A 122 -45.83 -17.59 -0.93
N GLY A 123 -45.41 -17.26 0.30
CA GLY A 123 -46.01 -16.20 1.11
C GLY A 123 -45.36 -14.82 0.95
N ALA A 124 -44.27 -14.71 0.18
CA ALA A 124 -43.40 -13.55 0.18
C ALA A 124 -43.51 -12.68 -1.09
N ASN A 125 -43.15 -11.40 -0.98
CA ASN A 125 -43.08 -10.52 -2.16
C ASN A 125 -41.98 -11.01 -3.12
N ALA A 126 -42.05 -10.68 -4.41
CA ALA A 126 -41.07 -11.14 -5.41
C ALA A 126 -39.59 -10.89 -5.03
N ARG A 127 -39.32 -9.79 -4.33
CA ARG A 127 -37.97 -9.47 -3.81
C ARG A 127 -37.53 -10.40 -2.68
N ASP A 128 -38.45 -10.71 -1.77
CA ASP A 128 -38.20 -11.56 -0.61
C ASP A 128 -38.13 -13.04 -1.02
N ALA A 129 -38.97 -13.45 -1.99
CA ALA A 129 -38.92 -14.77 -2.62
C ALA A 129 -37.56 -15.03 -3.28
N ALA A 130 -37.01 -14.08 -4.03
CA ALA A 130 -35.67 -14.22 -4.62
C ALA A 130 -34.56 -14.31 -3.58
N ARG A 131 -34.71 -13.63 -2.43
CA ARG A 131 -33.77 -13.73 -1.31
C ARG A 131 -33.89 -15.08 -0.61
N ALA A 132 -35.11 -15.54 -0.35
CA ALA A 132 -35.38 -16.85 0.24
C ALA A 132 -34.85 -17.98 -0.63
N GLU A 133 -35.05 -17.92 -1.95
CA GLU A 133 -34.52 -18.92 -2.88
C GLU A 133 -32.98 -18.98 -2.84
N ARG A 134 -32.30 -17.85 -2.66
CA ARG A 134 -30.85 -17.84 -2.45
C ARG A 134 -30.48 -18.52 -1.14
N LEU A 135 -31.18 -18.26 -0.03
CA LEU A 135 -30.88 -18.89 1.25
C LEU A 135 -31.07 -20.42 1.21
N LEU A 136 -32.06 -20.90 0.46
CA LEU A 136 -32.45 -22.31 0.35
C LEU A 136 -31.56 -23.14 -0.59
N SER A 137 -30.23 -23.00 -0.50
CA SER A 137 -29.33 -23.93 -1.20
C SER A 137 -29.29 -25.29 -0.50
N ASP A 138 -29.11 -26.35 -1.27
CA ASP A 138 -29.02 -27.72 -0.78
C ASP A 138 -27.98 -27.88 0.33
N ALA A 139 -26.82 -27.24 0.15
CA ALA A 139 -25.72 -27.27 1.12
C ALA A 139 -26.07 -26.57 2.44
N ARG A 140 -26.72 -25.40 2.38
CA ARG A 140 -27.13 -24.64 3.57
C ARG A 140 -28.23 -25.35 4.35
N ILE A 141 -29.22 -25.91 3.65
CA ILE A 141 -30.27 -26.69 4.30
C ILE A 141 -29.67 -27.94 4.97
N ALA A 142 -28.74 -28.64 4.30
CA ALA A 142 -28.04 -29.77 4.90
C ALA A 142 -27.18 -29.37 6.12
N HIS A 143 -26.64 -28.16 6.14
CA HIS A 143 -25.91 -27.63 7.29
C HIS A 143 -26.84 -27.38 8.47
N VAL A 144 -27.94 -26.64 8.25
CA VAL A 144 -28.94 -26.39 9.30
C VAL A 144 -29.56 -27.70 9.82
N MET A 145 -29.77 -28.68 8.93
CA MET A 145 -30.21 -30.02 9.29
C MET A 145 -29.25 -30.67 10.29
N ARG A 146 -27.94 -30.68 9.99
CA ARG A 146 -26.90 -31.19 10.91
C ARG A 146 -26.84 -30.45 12.24
N ASP A 147 -27.15 -29.16 12.25
CA ASP A 147 -27.13 -28.35 13.49
C ASP A 147 -28.36 -28.60 14.38
N LEU A 148 -29.41 -29.22 13.84
CA LEU A 148 -30.67 -29.52 14.53
C LEU A 148 -30.80 -30.99 14.90
N ASP A 149 -30.34 -31.88 14.03
CA ASP A 149 -30.26 -33.33 14.21
C ASP A 149 -29.21 -33.66 15.29
N ARG A 150 -29.64 -33.77 16.55
CA ARG A 150 -28.72 -33.98 17.69
C ARG A 150 -28.28 -35.43 17.79
N ASP A 151 -29.09 -36.37 17.33
CA ASP A 151 -28.79 -37.80 17.39
C ASP A 151 -28.06 -38.33 16.12
N ASN A 152 -27.94 -37.48 15.09
CA ASN A 152 -27.30 -37.74 13.80
C ASN A 152 -27.96 -38.88 13.01
N ASP A 153 -29.28 -39.02 13.11
CA ASP A 153 -30.02 -40.04 12.39
C ASP A 153 -30.43 -39.62 10.95
N GLY A 154 -30.17 -38.38 10.58
CA GLY A 154 -30.47 -37.81 9.26
C GLY A 154 -31.91 -37.31 9.11
N SER A 155 -32.67 -37.25 10.20
CA SER A 155 -34.02 -36.72 10.29
C SER A 155 -34.15 -35.77 11.48
N ILE A 156 -35.14 -34.86 11.46
CA ILE A 156 -35.42 -33.99 12.63
C ILE A 156 -36.67 -34.52 13.33
N GLU A 157 -36.51 -34.91 14.59
CA GLU A 157 -37.63 -35.30 15.45
C GLU A 157 -38.36 -34.06 16.03
N ARG A 158 -39.57 -34.26 16.56
CA ARG A 158 -40.42 -33.14 17.03
C ARG A 158 -39.77 -32.34 18.18
N ASP A 159 -38.96 -32.98 19.02
CA ASP A 159 -38.26 -32.33 20.13
C ASP A 159 -36.99 -31.56 19.70
N GLU A 160 -36.50 -31.83 18.49
CA GLU A 160 -35.40 -31.12 17.83
C GLU A 160 -35.87 -29.98 16.94
N TRP A 161 -37.16 -29.96 16.60
CA TRP A 161 -37.76 -28.96 15.73
C TRP A 161 -37.68 -27.54 16.31
N VAL A 162 -37.30 -26.59 15.45
CA VAL A 162 -37.24 -25.16 15.79
C VAL A 162 -38.22 -24.35 14.95
N SER A 163 -38.52 -23.14 15.41
CA SER A 163 -39.49 -22.28 14.75
C SER A 163 -38.99 -21.81 13.38
N VAL A 164 -39.90 -21.50 12.44
CA VAL A 164 -39.53 -20.96 11.11
C VAL A 164 -38.64 -19.71 11.19
N PRO A 165 -38.88 -18.74 12.08
CA PRO A 165 -37.98 -17.61 12.26
C PRO A 165 -36.57 -18.06 12.66
N GLU A 166 -36.44 -19.01 13.58
CA GLU A 166 -35.13 -19.52 14.00
C GLU A 166 -34.41 -20.27 12.86
N PHE A 167 -35.13 -21.08 12.08
CA PHE A 167 -34.60 -21.70 10.87
C PHE A 167 -34.07 -20.67 9.88
N ARG A 168 -34.86 -19.62 9.61
CA ARG A 168 -34.47 -18.53 8.72
C ARG A 168 -33.25 -17.81 9.26
N ASP A 169 -33.21 -17.53 10.55
CA ASP A 169 -32.10 -16.82 11.18
C ASP A 169 -30.80 -17.64 11.12
N ARG A 170 -30.86 -18.97 11.28
CA ARG A 170 -29.71 -19.87 11.06
C ARG A 170 -29.26 -19.91 9.59
N LEU A 171 -30.19 -20.00 8.64
CA LEU A 171 -29.87 -19.92 7.21
C LEU A 171 -29.23 -18.58 6.83
N GLU A 172 -29.75 -17.48 7.37
CA GLU A 172 -29.17 -16.15 7.18
C GLU A 172 -27.78 -16.04 7.81
N GLN A 173 -27.55 -16.68 8.96
CA GLN A 173 -26.26 -16.71 9.60
C GLN A 173 -25.23 -17.42 8.72
N ILE A 174 -25.53 -18.65 8.27
CA ILE A 174 -24.62 -19.41 7.39
C ILE A 174 -24.35 -18.66 6.09
N PHE A 175 -25.38 -18.03 5.50
CA PHE A 175 -25.19 -17.23 4.29
C PHE A 175 -24.24 -16.04 4.51
N ARG A 176 -24.31 -15.38 5.67
CA ARG A 176 -23.38 -14.29 6.01
C ARG A 176 -21.96 -14.81 6.25
N GLU A 177 -21.82 -15.94 6.93
CA GLU A 177 -20.52 -16.57 7.16
C GLU A 177 -19.85 -16.96 5.83
N GLU A 178 -20.59 -17.57 4.89
CA GLU A 178 -20.09 -17.89 3.55
C GLU A 178 -19.73 -16.62 2.75
N GLU A 179 -20.55 -15.55 2.81
CA GLU A 179 -20.26 -14.28 2.14
C GLU A 179 -19.00 -13.60 2.74
N GLU A 180 -18.84 -13.66 4.06
CA GLU A 180 -17.65 -13.17 4.76
C GLU A 180 -16.40 -13.99 4.38
N GLU A 181 -16.49 -15.33 4.31
CA GLU A 181 -15.41 -16.21 3.87
C GLU A 181 -15.02 -15.95 2.41
N GLU A 182 -15.98 -15.84 1.49
CA GLU A 182 -15.72 -15.51 0.08
C GLU A 182 -15.05 -14.13 -0.07
N GLU A 183 -15.49 -13.14 0.73
CA GLU A 183 -14.85 -11.83 0.77
C GLU A 183 -13.42 -11.90 1.31
N GLU A 184 -13.19 -12.66 2.39
CA GLU A 184 -11.87 -12.86 2.98
C GLU A 184 -10.93 -13.56 1.99
N GLU A 185 -11.35 -14.68 1.40
CA GLU A 185 -10.60 -15.41 0.37
C GLU A 185 -10.29 -14.53 -0.84
N GLY A 186 -11.27 -13.74 -1.31
CA GLY A 186 -11.08 -12.79 -2.39
C GLY A 186 -10.03 -11.72 -2.07
N THR A 187 -10.05 -11.18 -0.84
CA THR A 187 -9.05 -10.19 -0.40
C THR A 187 -7.66 -10.79 -0.23
N VAL A 188 -7.57 -12.01 0.31
CA VAL A 188 -6.30 -12.74 0.48
C VAL A 188 -5.72 -13.06 -0.90
N HIS A 189 -6.52 -13.58 -1.82
CA HIS A 189 -6.08 -13.89 -3.19
C HIS A 189 -5.59 -12.62 -3.91
N ALA A 190 -6.32 -11.51 -3.79
CA ALA A 190 -5.89 -10.22 -4.33
C ALA A 190 -4.56 -9.73 -3.72
N ALA A 191 -4.37 -9.90 -2.41
CA ALA A 191 -3.11 -9.57 -1.72
C ALA A 191 -1.95 -10.46 -2.17
N VAL A 192 -2.18 -11.76 -2.36
CA VAL A 192 -1.19 -12.70 -2.88
C VAL A 192 -0.76 -12.32 -4.30
N LEU A 193 -1.71 -12.01 -5.19
CA LEU A 193 -1.41 -11.54 -6.54
C LEU A 193 -0.64 -10.20 -6.54
N ALA A 194 -0.97 -9.30 -5.61
CA ALA A 194 -0.22 -8.05 -5.44
C ALA A 194 1.23 -8.29 -5.00
N ASN A 195 1.43 -9.16 -4.00
CA ASN A 195 2.77 -9.54 -3.53
C ASN A 195 3.59 -10.21 -4.63
N ARG A 196 2.97 -11.06 -5.45
CA ARG A 196 3.63 -11.66 -6.62
C ARG A 196 4.16 -10.60 -7.59
N ARG A 197 3.35 -9.59 -7.93
CA ARG A 197 3.76 -8.48 -8.80
C ARG A 197 4.88 -7.62 -8.20
N ILE A 198 4.92 -7.48 -6.87
CA ILE A 198 6.01 -6.80 -6.17
C ILE A 198 7.31 -7.55 -6.36
N LEU A 199 7.31 -8.85 -6.10
CA LEU A 199 8.48 -9.71 -6.23
C LEU A 199 9.02 -9.71 -7.67
N GLU A 200 8.15 -9.83 -8.67
CA GLU A 200 8.54 -9.74 -10.08
C GLU A 200 9.21 -8.40 -10.43
N ARG A 201 8.70 -7.28 -9.90
CA ARG A 201 9.32 -5.95 -10.12
C ARG A 201 10.66 -5.81 -9.42
N ILE A 202 10.79 -6.33 -8.21
CA ILE A 202 12.07 -6.34 -7.47
C ILE A 202 13.09 -7.21 -8.22
N GLU A 203 12.69 -8.39 -8.70
CA GLU A 203 13.56 -9.28 -9.47
C GLU A 203 14.02 -8.61 -10.78
N LEU A 204 13.12 -7.97 -11.52
CA LEU A 204 13.48 -7.21 -12.71
C LEU A 204 14.46 -6.07 -12.40
N PHE A 205 14.24 -5.34 -11.30
CA PHE A 205 15.15 -4.30 -10.84
C PHE A 205 16.53 -4.87 -10.48
N GLU A 206 16.59 -5.98 -9.75
CA GLU A 206 17.85 -6.66 -9.42
C GLU A 206 18.57 -7.15 -10.67
N LYS A 207 17.84 -7.75 -11.61
CA LYS A 207 18.39 -8.22 -12.88
C LYS A 207 18.96 -7.08 -13.73
N GLN A 208 18.30 -5.91 -13.75
CA GLN A 208 18.79 -4.73 -14.45
C GLN A 208 19.99 -4.09 -13.75
N THR A 209 19.96 -3.97 -12.42
CA THR A 209 21.02 -3.34 -11.65
C THR A 209 22.29 -4.19 -11.55
N ASN A 210 22.18 -5.51 -11.55
CA ASN A 210 23.32 -6.42 -11.48
C ASN A 210 23.99 -6.69 -12.84
N GLN A 211 23.62 -5.97 -13.91
CA GLN A 211 24.27 -6.12 -15.20
C GLN A 211 25.72 -5.63 -15.16
N THR A 212 26.66 -6.56 -15.17
CA THR A 212 28.10 -6.29 -15.29
C THR A 212 28.58 -6.42 -16.73
N GLY A 213 27.81 -5.93 -17.69
CA GLY A 213 28.20 -5.93 -19.11
C GLY A 213 29.45 -5.09 -19.37
N LEU A 214 30.07 -5.27 -20.55
CA LEU A 214 31.27 -4.50 -20.94
C LEU A 214 31.05 -2.98 -20.88
N ALA A 215 29.88 -2.49 -21.32
CA ALA A 215 29.53 -1.08 -21.21
C ALA A 215 29.49 -0.58 -19.76
N ALA A 216 28.92 -1.36 -18.85
CA ALA A 216 28.89 -1.02 -17.42
C ALA A 216 30.29 -1.01 -16.81
N ARG A 217 31.14 -1.97 -17.16
CA ARG A 217 32.54 -2.03 -16.71
C ARG A 217 33.33 -0.80 -17.20
N LEU A 218 33.18 -0.43 -18.48
CA LEU A 218 33.84 0.76 -19.04
C LEU A 218 33.34 2.06 -18.41
N ALA A 219 32.03 2.18 -18.18
CA ALA A 219 31.46 3.33 -17.49
C ALA A 219 31.97 3.44 -16.04
N ALA A 220 32.10 2.31 -15.33
CA ALA A 220 32.66 2.28 -13.98
C ALA A 220 34.14 2.72 -13.96
N VAL A 221 34.95 2.27 -14.94
CA VAL A 221 36.33 2.74 -15.13
C VAL A 221 36.37 4.24 -15.41
N ALA A 222 35.46 4.75 -16.25
CA ALA A 222 35.39 6.16 -16.59
C ALA A 222 35.13 7.05 -15.36
N CYS A 223 34.35 6.59 -14.37
CA CYS A 223 34.16 7.31 -13.11
C CYS A 223 35.46 7.52 -12.34
N TYR A 224 36.39 6.56 -12.38
CA TYR A 224 37.70 6.66 -11.73
C TYR A 224 38.70 7.54 -12.49
N LEU A 225 38.41 7.89 -13.75
CA LEU A 225 39.27 8.78 -14.50
C LEU A 225 39.27 10.18 -13.90
N VAL A 226 38.15 10.64 -13.34
CA VAL A 226 38.04 11.98 -12.72
C VAL A 226 39.05 12.17 -11.58
N PRO A 227 39.02 11.39 -10.47
CA PRO A 227 39.99 11.54 -9.40
C PRO A 227 41.43 11.28 -9.85
N ALA A 228 41.65 10.41 -10.85
CA ALA A 228 42.99 10.20 -11.40
C ALA A 228 43.53 11.43 -12.14
N LEU A 229 42.69 12.10 -12.93
CA LEU A 229 43.07 13.33 -13.64
C LEU A 229 43.33 14.49 -12.67
N ASP A 230 42.50 14.64 -11.63
CA ASP A 230 42.67 15.67 -10.61
C ASP A 230 43.96 15.46 -9.77
N LEU A 231 44.31 14.20 -9.47
CA LEU A 231 45.57 13.86 -8.80
C LEU A 231 46.81 14.12 -9.66
N ALA A 232 46.73 13.88 -10.97
CA ALA A 232 47.86 14.01 -11.89
C ALA A 232 48.38 15.45 -12.03
N MET A 233 47.58 16.46 -11.66
CA MET A 233 47.99 17.87 -11.72
C MET A 233 48.66 18.40 -10.47
N LEU A 234 48.75 17.61 -9.39
CA LEU A 234 49.46 18.07 -8.21
C LEU A 234 50.93 18.33 -8.59
N PRO A 235 51.45 19.56 -8.43
CA PRO A 235 52.75 20.01 -8.97
C PRO A 235 53.97 19.30 -8.34
N ILE A 236 53.71 18.35 -7.46
CA ILE A 236 54.66 17.53 -6.72
C ILE A 236 55.05 16.27 -7.54
N TYR A 237 54.42 16.03 -8.69
CA TYR A 237 54.60 14.81 -9.47
C TYR A 237 55.78 14.84 -10.44
N LYS A 238 56.74 13.93 -10.20
CA LYS A 238 57.77 13.51 -11.17
C LYS A 238 57.89 11.98 -11.20
N VAL A 239 56.77 11.26 -11.18
CA VAL A 239 56.81 9.79 -11.20
C VAL A 239 56.64 9.27 -12.63
N PRO A 240 57.59 8.48 -13.16
CA PRO A 240 57.60 8.00 -14.55
C PRO A 240 56.56 6.88 -14.85
N VAL A 241 55.72 6.53 -13.87
CA VAL A 241 54.79 5.41 -13.96
C VAL A 241 53.47 5.82 -14.62
N LEU A 242 53.13 7.11 -14.66
CA LEU A 242 51.98 7.55 -15.46
C LEU A 242 52.25 7.26 -16.92
N SER A 243 51.28 6.63 -17.58
CA SER A 243 51.30 6.58 -19.04
C SER A 243 51.32 8.04 -19.55
N PRO A 244 52.18 8.40 -20.52
CA PRO A 244 52.20 9.74 -21.10
C PRO A 244 50.81 10.19 -21.62
N LEU A 245 49.92 9.22 -21.89
CA LEU A 245 48.53 9.44 -22.23
C LEU A 245 47.72 10.11 -21.10
N LEU A 246 47.90 9.70 -19.84
CA LEU A 246 47.13 10.26 -18.72
C LEU A 246 47.56 11.71 -18.42
N VAL A 247 48.85 12.01 -18.56
CA VAL A 247 49.37 13.39 -18.47
C VAL A 247 48.79 14.27 -19.58
N GLN A 248 48.71 13.77 -20.82
CA GLN A 248 48.08 14.50 -21.92
C GLN A 248 46.58 14.69 -21.69
N ALA A 249 45.88 13.66 -21.22
CA ALA A 249 44.45 13.75 -20.89
C ALA A 249 44.19 14.76 -19.77
N ALA A 250 45.03 14.78 -18.73
CA ALA A 250 44.93 15.75 -17.65
C ALA A 250 45.19 17.17 -18.18
N ALA A 251 46.21 17.38 -19.02
CA ALA A 251 46.45 18.68 -19.63
C ALA A 251 45.23 19.19 -20.43
N VAL A 252 44.58 18.31 -21.21
CA VAL A 252 43.35 18.65 -21.94
C VAL A 252 42.20 18.95 -20.98
N TYR A 253 42.01 18.11 -19.96
CA TYR A 253 40.96 18.27 -18.96
C TYR A 253 41.07 19.61 -18.24
N HIS A 254 42.26 20.04 -17.86
CA HIS A 254 42.45 21.31 -17.14
C HIS A 254 42.49 22.56 -18.03
N ASN A 255 42.64 22.41 -19.34
CA ASN A 255 42.47 23.53 -20.27
C ASN A 255 41.02 24.02 -20.34
N VAL A 256 40.05 23.21 -19.89
CA VAL A 256 38.65 23.62 -19.77
C VAL A 256 38.42 24.21 -18.38
N PRO A 257 37.98 25.47 -18.26
CA PRO A 257 37.70 26.07 -16.96
C PRO A 257 36.58 25.31 -16.25
N PHE A 258 36.75 25.05 -14.95
CA PHE A 258 35.80 24.31 -14.11
C PHE A 258 35.53 22.85 -14.52
N SER A 259 36.40 22.24 -15.34
CA SER A 259 36.27 20.83 -15.72
C SER A 259 36.15 19.87 -14.53
N GLY A 260 36.94 20.10 -13.47
CA GLY A 260 36.80 19.47 -12.16
C GLY A 260 35.37 19.40 -11.65
N VAL A 261 34.75 20.58 -11.51
CA VAL A 261 33.40 20.71 -10.97
C VAL A 261 32.35 20.08 -11.89
N LEU A 262 32.51 20.24 -13.21
CA LEU A 262 31.60 19.65 -14.20
C LEU A 262 31.67 18.12 -14.17
N ALA A 263 32.88 17.55 -14.11
CA ALA A 263 33.08 16.12 -14.03
C ALA A 263 32.52 15.55 -12.71
N LEU A 264 32.75 16.23 -11.59
CA LEU A 264 32.15 15.88 -10.30
C LEU A 264 30.61 15.84 -10.40
N PHE A 265 30.00 16.84 -11.05
CA PHE A 265 28.54 16.88 -11.22
C PHE A 265 28.03 15.73 -12.09
N VAL A 266 28.73 15.38 -13.17
CA VAL A 266 28.38 14.23 -14.02
C VAL A 266 28.45 12.93 -13.22
N VAL A 267 29.56 12.69 -12.50
CA VAL A 267 29.72 11.49 -11.67
C VAL A 267 28.69 11.44 -10.54
N PHE A 268 28.33 12.59 -9.95
CA PHE A 268 27.27 12.69 -8.95
C PHE A 268 25.89 12.32 -9.50
N ASN A 269 25.53 12.78 -10.70
CA ASN A 269 24.27 12.38 -11.34
C ASN A 269 24.24 10.88 -11.63
N ILE A 270 25.36 10.30 -12.10
CA ILE A 270 25.50 8.85 -12.31
C ILE A 270 25.35 8.10 -10.99
N ALA A 271 25.89 8.61 -9.88
CA ALA A 271 25.78 7.99 -8.56
C ALA A 271 24.33 7.90 -8.04
N ILE A 272 23.47 8.85 -8.45
CA ILE A 272 22.07 8.94 -7.99
C ILE A 272 21.09 8.23 -8.95
N ASP A 273 21.40 8.15 -10.25
CA ASP A 273 20.50 7.57 -11.24
C ASP A 273 20.34 6.05 -11.07
N PHE A 274 19.17 5.62 -10.61
CA PHE A 274 18.81 4.21 -10.38
C PHE A 274 18.79 3.34 -11.64
N LYS A 275 18.70 3.94 -12.83
CA LYS A 275 18.74 3.20 -14.10
C LYS A 275 20.15 2.71 -14.43
N VAL A 276 21.15 3.31 -13.79
CA VAL A 276 22.54 2.96 -13.98
C VAL A 276 22.86 1.65 -13.21
N PRO A 277 23.61 0.71 -13.82
CA PRO A 277 24.02 -0.52 -13.16
C PRO A 277 24.70 -0.26 -11.81
N ARG A 278 24.46 -1.16 -10.85
CA ARG A 278 24.94 -1.05 -9.47
C ARG A 278 26.46 -0.88 -9.41
N LEU A 279 27.21 -1.59 -10.26
CA LEU A 279 28.67 -1.45 -10.37
C LEU A 279 29.10 -0.02 -10.69
N VAL A 280 28.43 0.62 -11.65
CA VAL A 280 28.75 1.99 -12.09
C VAL A 280 28.36 3.00 -11.01
N ARG A 281 27.17 2.86 -10.41
CA ARG A 281 26.76 3.72 -9.29
C ARG A 281 27.72 3.63 -8.11
N TRP A 282 28.13 2.41 -7.76
CA TRP A 282 29.10 2.16 -6.71
C TRP A 282 30.46 2.80 -7.03
N ALA A 283 30.96 2.61 -8.26
CA ALA A 283 32.22 3.21 -8.71
C ALA A 283 32.15 4.74 -8.72
N ALA A 284 31.03 5.32 -9.15
CA ALA A 284 30.79 6.76 -9.11
C ALA A 284 30.82 7.30 -7.68
N ARG A 285 30.11 6.68 -6.73
CA ARG A 285 30.14 7.07 -5.31
C ARG A 285 31.54 6.95 -4.73
N HIS A 286 32.24 5.85 -5.03
CA HIS A 286 33.59 5.64 -4.54
C HIS A 286 34.57 6.68 -5.10
N ALA A 287 34.48 6.97 -6.40
CA ALA A 287 35.27 8.01 -7.05
C ALA A 287 35.04 9.39 -6.43
N LEU A 288 33.78 9.77 -6.14
CA LEU A 288 33.45 11.03 -5.44
C LEU A 288 34.08 11.08 -4.04
N ILE A 289 34.01 9.98 -3.27
CA ILE A 289 34.60 9.93 -1.93
C ILE A 289 36.13 10.07 -2.01
N VAL A 290 36.77 9.39 -2.98
CA VAL A 290 38.21 9.48 -3.18
C VAL A 290 38.62 10.89 -3.61
N ASP A 291 37.87 11.51 -4.51
CA ASP A 291 38.13 12.87 -4.98
C ASP A 291 38.00 13.91 -3.85
N LEU A 292 36.93 13.83 -3.05
CA LEU A 292 36.77 14.66 -1.85
C LEU A 292 37.90 14.42 -0.84
N LEU A 293 38.30 13.16 -0.64
CA LEU A 293 39.42 12.83 0.23
C LEU A 293 40.72 13.42 -0.30
N ALA A 294 40.95 13.38 -1.62
CA ALA A 294 42.10 14.00 -2.24
C ALA A 294 42.12 15.52 -2.00
N ILE A 295 41.01 16.21 -2.24
CA ILE A 295 40.91 17.66 -2.08
C ILE A 295 41.12 18.10 -0.62
N PHE A 296 40.48 17.42 0.34
CA PHE A 296 40.47 17.88 1.73
C PHE A 296 41.60 17.33 2.59
N THR A 297 42.09 16.11 2.31
CA THR A 297 43.03 15.43 3.21
C THR A 297 44.47 15.44 2.71
N LEU A 298 44.70 15.44 1.38
CA LEU A 298 46.07 15.42 0.86
C LEU A 298 46.83 16.69 1.22
N PRO A 299 46.34 17.93 1.01
CA PRO A 299 47.16 19.11 1.26
C PRO A 299 47.65 19.22 2.72
N PRO A 300 46.79 19.02 3.75
CA PRO A 300 47.26 18.99 5.14
C PRO A 300 48.21 17.82 5.43
N ALA A 301 47.95 16.64 4.89
CA ALA A 301 48.79 15.46 5.12
C ALA A 301 50.19 15.61 4.50
N VAL A 302 50.26 16.14 3.27
CA VAL A 302 51.52 16.47 2.58
C VAL A 302 52.32 17.49 3.38
N HIS A 303 51.65 18.53 3.91
CA HIS A 303 52.32 19.52 4.76
C HIS A 303 52.86 18.91 6.06
N ALA A 304 52.11 18.00 6.68
CA ALA A 304 52.49 17.36 7.94
C ALA A 304 53.64 16.35 7.80
N LEU A 305 53.71 15.63 6.68
CA LEU A 305 54.70 14.56 6.44
C LEU A 305 56.03 15.07 5.88
N GLY A 306 56.13 16.36 5.52
CA GLY A 306 57.30 16.94 4.87
C GLY A 306 57.35 16.66 3.36
N PRO A 307 58.18 17.38 2.61
CA PRO A 307 58.15 17.38 1.14
C PRO A 307 58.52 16.03 0.51
N GLU A 308 59.42 15.26 1.11
CA GLU A 308 59.88 13.98 0.57
C GLU A 308 58.81 12.88 0.69
N VAL A 309 58.22 12.73 1.88
CA VAL A 309 57.18 11.72 2.13
C VAL A 309 55.82 12.17 1.59
N GLY A 310 55.52 13.47 1.68
CA GLY A 310 54.31 14.07 1.13
C GLY A 310 54.20 13.88 -0.38
N ALA A 311 55.31 13.89 -1.12
CA ALA A 311 55.33 13.61 -2.56
C ALA A 311 54.88 12.19 -2.93
N LEU A 312 55.10 11.21 -2.04
CA LEU A 312 54.71 9.82 -2.27
C LEU A 312 53.20 9.59 -2.07
N LEU A 313 52.55 10.38 -1.23
CA LEU A 313 51.16 10.15 -0.83
C LEU A 313 50.16 10.22 -2.01
N PRO A 314 50.17 11.25 -2.87
CA PRO A 314 49.24 11.25 -4.00
C PRO A 314 49.60 10.19 -5.05
N THR A 315 50.89 9.83 -5.22
CA THR A 315 51.32 8.73 -6.11
C THR A 315 50.78 7.38 -5.67
N LEU A 316 50.78 7.13 -4.35
CA LEU A 316 50.15 5.96 -3.78
C LEU A 316 48.64 5.98 -4.00
N LEU A 317 47.98 7.12 -3.75
CA LEU A 317 46.53 7.24 -3.93
C LEU A 317 46.11 7.02 -5.38
N GLU A 318 46.83 7.58 -6.34
CA GLU A 318 46.58 7.37 -7.76
C GLU A 318 46.77 5.91 -8.17
N ALA A 319 47.84 5.25 -7.71
CA ALA A 319 48.03 3.83 -7.95
C ALA A 319 46.86 3.01 -7.39
N LEU A 320 46.36 3.34 -6.20
CA LEU A 320 45.18 2.70 -5.61
C LEU A 320 43.91 2.97 -6.44
N VAL A 321 43.73 4.18 -6.98
CA VAL A 321 42.61 4.53 -7.89
C VAL A 321 42.68 3.68 -9.16
N LEU A 322 43.86 3.53 -9.77
CA LEU A 322 44.05 2.69 -10.95
C LEU A 322 43.78 1.22 -10.67
N VAL A 323 44.18 0.70 -9.51
CA VAL A 323 43.85 -0.67 -9.09
C VAL A 323 42.34 -0.84 -8.88
N CYS A 324 41.65 0.17 -8.35
CA CYS A 324 40.18 0.17 -8.25
C CYS A 324 39.53 0.18 -9.65
N ALA A 325 40.06 0.97 -10.59
CA ALA A 325 39.59 0.98 -11.97
C ALA A 325 39.78 -0.38 -12.66
N VAL A 326 40.93 -1.03 -12.51
CA VAL A 326 41.15 -2.39 -13.03
C VAL A 326 40.21 -3.40 -12.38
N SER A 327 39.93 -3.26 -11.07
CA SER A 327 38.96 -4.10 -10.38
C SER A 327 37.55 -3.91 -10.94
N ALA A 328 37.14 -2.67 -11.21
CA ALA A 328 35.86 -2.34 -11.84
C ALA A 328 35.76 -2.88 -13.28
N LEU A 329 36.87 -2.87 -14.03
CA LEU A 329 36.94 -3.49 -15.37
C LEU A 329 36.69 -5.00 -15.33
N ASN A 330 37.07 -5.67 -14.24
CA ASN A 330 36.77 -7.08 -14.01
C ASN A 330 35.33 -7.34 -13.52
N GLY A 331 34.54 -6.28 -13.32
CA GLY A 331 33.19 -6.37 -12.77
C GLY A 331 33.15 -6.41 -11.23
N ASN A 332 34.28 -6.17 -10.56
CA ASN A 332 34.39 -6.25 -9.10
C ASN A 332 34.30 -4.85 -8.48
N SER A 333 33.47 -4.72 -7.44
CA SER A 333 33.37 -3.53 -6.60
C SER A 333 34.39 -3.55 -5.45
N ALA A 334 35.64 -3.92 -5.74
CA ALA A 334 36.68 -4.01 -4.72
C ALA A 334 37.36 -2.64 -4.52
N THR A 335 37.57 -2.23 -3.27
CA THR A 335 38.37 -1.04 -2.95
C THR A 335 39.67 -1.41 -2.27
N TRP A 336 40.73 -0.75 -2.71
CA TRP A 336 42.04 -0.80 -2.07
C TRP A 336 42.35 0.45 -1.25
N VAL A 337 41.50 1.49 -1.34
CA VAL A 337 41.59 2.68 -0.51
C VAL A 337 40.83 2.43 0.81
N PRO A 338 41.52 2.44 1.97
CA PRO A 338 40.90 2.13 3.26
C PRO A 338 39.67 3.02 3.55
N LEU A 339 38.67 2.46 4.23
CA LEU A 339 37.41 3.11 4.67
C LEU A 339 36.45 3.57 3.56
N THR A 340 36.97 4.05 2.42
CA THR A 340 36.18 4.62 1.33
C THR A 340 35.23 3.60 0.68
N GLY A 341 35.66 2.34 0.54
CA GLY A 341 34.80 1.29 -0.03
C GLY A 341 33.66 0.87 0.86
N GLN A 342 33.88 0.77 2.17
CA GLN A 342 32.81 0.47 3.11
C GLN A 342 31.72 1.54 3.06
N LEU A 343 32.14 2.81 2.95
CA LEU A 343 31.23 3.94 2.81
C LEU A 343 30.46 3.91 1.48
N ALA A 344 31.15 3.65 0.36
CA ALA A 344 30.53 3.53 -0.97
C ALA A 344 29.54 2.36 -1.06
N THR A 345 29.90 1.21 -0.47
CA THR A 345 29.02 0.04 -0.35
C THR A 345 27.79 0.38 0.47
N LYS A 346 27.97 0.94 1.66
CA LYS A 346 26.85 1.34 2.52
C LYS A 346 25.89 2.29 1.80
N PHE A 347 26.39 3.35 1.18
CA PHE A 347 25.53 4.28 0.43
C PHE A 347 24.83 3.62 -0.76
N THR A 348 25.48 2.66 -1.42
CA THR A 348 24.86 1.94 -2.54
C THR A 348 23.74 1.02 -2.05
N ASP A 349 23.98 0.31 -0.96
CA ASP A 349 23.02 -0.61 -0.37
C ASP A 349 21.83 0.14 0.24
N ASP A 350 22.08 1.24 0.96
CA ASP A 350 21.03 2.10 1.52
C ASP A 350 20.12 2.67 0.41
N CYS A 351 20.70 3.12 -0.71
CA CYS A 351 19.94 3.56 -1.88
C CYS A 351 19.10 2.42 -2.49
N ASP A 352 19.69 1.22 -2.65
CA ASP A 352 18.98 0.06 -3.21
C ASP A 352 17.82 -0.37 -2.31
N GLN A 353 18.01 -0.32 -0.99
CA GLN A 353 16.95 -0.59 -0.01
C GLN A 353 15.81 0.43 -0.08
N GLN A 354 16.12 1.73 -0.18
CA GLN A 354 15.09 2.77 -0.33
C GLN A 354 14.26 2.58 -1.60
N ILE A 355 14.89 2.17 -2.71
CA ILE A 355 14.19 1.89 -3.96
C ILE A 355 13.25 0.69 -3.79
N LYS A 356 13.72 -0.40 -3.17
CA LYS A 356 12.89 -1.59 -2.89
C LYS A 356 11.67 -1.22 -2.04
N GLN A 357 11.87 -0.46 -0.96
CA GLN A 357 10.78 0.05 -0.12
C GLN A 357 9.78 0.91 -0.91
N THR A 358 10.26 1.75 -1.81
CA THR A 358 9.39 2.59 -2.65
C THR A 358 8.58 1.74 -3.64
N ILE A 359 9.18 0.69 -4.23
CA ILE A 359 8.49 -0.25 -5.12
C ILE A 359 7.38 -0.98 -4.35
N GLU A 360 7.69 -1.48 -3.16
CA GLU A 360 6.74 -2.14 -2.25
C GLU A 360 5.58 -1.20 -1.89
N GLU A 361 5.87 0.04 -1.49
CA GLU A 361 4.85 1.02 -1.11
C GLU A 361 3.91 1.38 -2.28
N VAL A 362 4.46 1.62 -3.48
CA VAL A 362 3.68 1.95 -4.67
C VAL A 362 2.78 0.79 -5.07
N ALA A 363 3.31 -0.43 -5.04
CA ALA A 363 2.55 -1.62 -5.39
C ALA A 363 1.47 -1.93 -4.35
N TYR A 364 1.75 -1.76 -3.06
CA TYR A 364 0.75 -1.89 -1.99
C TYR A 364 -0.39 -0.88 -2.18
N LYS A 365 -0.08 0.39 -2.43
CA LYS A 365 -1.11 1.42 -2.72
C LYS A 365 -1.95 1.06 -3.94
N GLN A 366 -1.34 0.49 -4.98
CA GLN A 366 -2.06 0.06 -6.18
C GLN A 366 -2.97 -1.15 -5.91
N ALA A 367 -2.50 -2.12 -5.12
CA ALA A 367 -3.29 -3.28 -4.70
C ALA A 367 -4.51 -2.85 -3.87
N TYR A 368 -4.30 -1.97 -2.89
CA TYR A 368 -5.37 -1.41 -2.06
C TYR A 368 -6.40 -0.63 -2.90
N ALA A 369 -5.93 0.16 -3.86
CA ALA A 369 -6.82 0.88 -4.78
C ALA A 369 -7.66 -0.07 -5.66
N ASN A 370 -7.11 -1.22 -6.06
CA ASN A 370 -7.86 -2.22 -6.84
C ASN A 370 -8.88 -2.97 -5.96
N ALA A 371 -8.51 -3.35 -4.74
CA ALA A 371 -9.41 -4.02 -3.81
C ALA A 371 -10.60 -3.13 -3.42
N THR A 372 -10.34 -1.85 -3.13
CA THR A 372 -11.40 -0.87 -2.85
C THR A 372 -12.30 -0.60 -4.06
N ALA A 373 -11.76 -0.62 -5.28
CA ALA A 373 -12.56 -0.50 -6.50
C ALA A 373 -13.48 -1.71 -6.73
N GLN A 374 -13.08 -2.91 -6.28
CA GLN A 374 -13.93 -4.12 -6.36
C GLN A 374 -15.02 -4.13 -5.29
N LYS A 375 -14.74 -3.63 -4.08
CA LYS A 375 -15.73 -3.55 -2.99
C LYS A 375 -16.82 -2.50 -3.20
N SER A 376 -16.68 -1.56 -4.14
CA SER A 376 -17.80 -0.66 -4.48
C SER A 376 -18.87 -1.46 -5.24
N PRO A 377 -20.02 -1.77 -4.62
CA PRO A 377 -21.07 -2.50 -5.30
C PRO A 377 -21.54 -1.64 -6.49
N ARG A 378 -21.84 -2.28 -7.62
CA ARG A 378 -22.54 -1.70 -8.78
C ARG A 378 -23.97 -1.25 -8.39
N LEU A 379 -24.08 -0.28 -7.50
CA LEU A 379 -25.31 0.41 -7.12
C LEU A 379 -25.16 1.87 -7.54
N ASP A 380 -25.18 2.09 -8.87
CA ASP A 380 -25.65 3.30 -9.57
C ASP A 380 -24.93 3.42 -10.92
N SER A 381 -25.55 2.88 -11.97
CA SER A 381 -25.09 3.02 -13.36
C SER A 381 -25.37 4.40 -13.99
N THR A 382 -25.67 5.44 -13.20
CA THR A 382 -26.11 6.75 -13.72
C THR A 382 -25.22 7.93 -13.35
N ARG A 383 -24.11 7.75 -12.61
CA ARG A 383 -23.24 8.89 -12.24
C ARG A 383 -21.96 8.93 -13.06
N ALA A 384 -21.79 10.04 -13.81
CA ALA A 384 -20.68 10.31 -14.72
C ALA A 384 -19.31 10.03 -14.08
N VAL A 385 -18.51 9.21 -14.76
CA VAL A 385 -17.16 8.81 -14.35
C VAL A 385 -16.22 10.03 -14.48
N PRO A 386 -15.57 10.49 -13.40
CA PRO A 386 -14.53 11.52 -13.52
C PRO A 386 -13.30 10.93 -14.24
N GLU A 387 -12.69 11.71 -15.13
CA GLU A 387 -11.50 11.33 -15.89
C GLU A 387 -10.39 10.77 -14.99
N ARG A 388 -9.95 9.53 -15.28
CA ARG A 388 -8.82 8.90 -14.60
C ARG A 388 -7.51 9.52 -15.10
N LYS A 389 -6.92 10.43 -14.32
CA LYS A 389 -5.51 10.83 -14.46
C LYS A 389 -4.57 9.62 -14.34
N THR A 390 -3.55 9.58 -15.20
CA THR A 390 -2.56 8.48 -15.21
C THR A 390 -1.67 8.51 -13.96
N VAL A 391 -1.04 7.36 -13.62
CA VAL A 391 -0.11 7.26 -12.47
C VAL A 391 1.06 8.24 -12.61
N PHE A 392 1.53 8.46 -13.84
CA PHE A 392 2.59 9.41 -14.15
C PHE A 392 2.18 10.86 -13.85
N GLU A 393 0.95 11.25 -14.19
CA GLU A 393 0.44 12.60 -13.88
C GLU A 393 0.28 12.85 -12.38
N LYS A 394 -0.11 11.82 -11.61
CA LYS A 394 -0.18 11.93 -10.14
C LYS A 394 1.21 12.07 -9.51
N LEU A 395 2.21 11.36 -10.03
CA LEU A 395 3.60 11.51 -9.60
C LEU A 395 4.18 12.87 -9.97
N LEU A 396 3.88 13.37 -11.17
CA LEU A 396 4.26 14.72 -11.59
C LEU A 396 3.62 15.79 -10.69
N ASP A 397 2.30 15.72 -10.45
CA ASP A 397 1.59 16.68 -9.62
C ASP A 397 2.12 16.67 -8.17
N ALA A 398 2.48 15.50 -7.62
CA ALA A 398 3.11 15.38 -6.31
C ALA A 398 4.51 16.00 -6.26
N PHE A 399 5.34 15.75 -7.30
CA PHE A 399 6.68 16.30 -7.42
C PHE A 399 6.67 17.84 -7.49
N TYR A 400 5.84 18.42 -8.37
CA TYR A 400 5.71 19.88 -8.50
C TYR A 400 5.19 20.53 -7.22
N LYS A 401 4.20 19.91 -6.56
CA LYS A 401 3.66 20.39 -5.28
C LYS A 401 4.71 20.35 -4.16
N GLN A 402 5.53 19.31 -4.09
CA GLN A 402 6.58 19.18 -3.08
C GLN A 402 7.77 20.13 -3.34
N ALA A 403 8.05 20.43 -4.60
CA ALA A 403 9.06 21.40 -4.99
C ALA A 403 8.59 22.87 -4.81
N GLY A 404 7.29 23.11 -4.57
CA GLY A 404 6.73 24.45 -4.49
C GLY A 404 6.75 25.19 -5.84
N ILE A 405 6.71 24.45 -6.95
CA ILE A 405 6.80 24.97 -8.31
C ILE A 405 5.46 24.70 -9.02
N ASP A 406 4.84 25.72 -9.57
CA ASP A 406 3.62 25.54 -10.37
C ASP A 406 3.92 24.76 -11.65
N ARG A 407 3.12 23.72 -11.92
CA ARG A 407 3.26 22.91 -13.13
C ARG A 407 3.04 23.80 -14.36
N PRO A 408 3.93 23.79 -15.36
CA PRO A 408 3.70 24.56 -16.58
C PRO A 408 2.42 24.05 -17.25
N VAL A 409 1.43 24.93 -17.38
CA VAL A 409 0.18 24.65 -18.08
C VAL A 409 0.55 24.29 -19.52
N GLN A 410 0.33 23.03 -19.91
CA GLN A 410 0.42 22.67 -21.31
C GLN A 410 -0.62 23.51 -22.05
N ALA A 411 -0.15 24.37 -22.95
CA ALA A 411 -1.02 25.12 -23.84
C ALA A 411 -1.83 24.10 -24.63
N THR A 412 -3.11 23.97 -24.30
CA THR A 412 -4.06 23.23 -25.12
C THR A 412 -4.11 23.97 -26.45
N THR A 413 -3.60 23.34 -27.50
CA THR A 413 -3.84 23.76 -28.87
C THR A 413 -5.34 23.63 -29.10
N LYS A 414 -6.04 24.74 -28.88
CA LYS A 414 -7.45 24.90 -29.12
C LYS A 414 -7.69 24.78 -30.61
N ASP A 415 -8.57 23.87 -30.96
CA ASP A 415 -9.05 23.58 -32.31
C ASP A 415 -9.40 24.87 -33.07
N THR A 416 -8.83 24.95 -34.27
CA THR A 416 -9.42 25.72 -35.37
C THR A 416 -10.01 24.67 -36.30
N ASP A 417 -11.31 24.46 -36.16
CA ASP A 417 -12.14 23.95 -37.24
C ASP A 417 -12.14 25.00 -38.35
N ASP A 418 -11.89 24.59 -39.59
CA ASP A 418 -12.53 25.11 -40.79
C ASP A 418 -12.23 24.14 -41.94
N ASP A 419 -13.30 23.46 -42.38
CA ASP A 419 -13.72 23.27 -43.76
C ASP A 419 -12.62 23.13 -44.84
N ASP A 420 -12.45 21.91 -45.36
CA ASP A 420 -12.32 21.59 -46.79
C ASP A 420 -11.66 20.21 -47.00
N ASN A 421 -12.44 19.13 -47.11
CA ASN A 421 -11.96 17.95 -47.82
C ASN A 421 -13.07 17.04 -48.40
N ASP A 422 -14.02 17.63 -49.11
CA ASP A 422 -14.91 16.92 -50.03
C ASP A 422 -14.36 16.97 -51.47
N ALA A 423 -13.17 16.39 -51.72
CA ALA A 423 -12.66 16.24 -53.09
C ALA A 423 -11.52 15.19 -53.26
N ALA A 424 -11.70 13.94 -52.83
CA ALA A 424 -10.73 12.89 -53.19
C ALA A 424 -11.29 11.46 -53.32
N ALA A 425 -12.60 11.29 -53.53
CA ALA A 425 -13.21 9.98 -53.80
C ALA A 425 -13.35 9.69 -55.31
N ALA A 426 -12.25 9.70 -56.08
CA ALA A 426 -12.33 9.34 -57.51
C ALA A 426 -11.01 8.93 -58.20
N ALA A 427 -10.14 8.10 -57.60
CA ALA A 427 -9.10 7.41 -58.39
C ALA A 427 -8.38 6.29 -57.62
N ALA A 428 -8.87 5.04 -57.68
CA ALA A 428 -8.02 3.82 -57.61
C ALA A 428 -8.85 2.54 -57.81
N LYS A 429 -9.47 2.37 -58.98
CA LYS A 429 -9.79 1.03 -59.52
C LYS A 429 -8.62 0.59 -60.39
N LYS A 430 -7.80 -0.36 -59.90
CA LYS A 430 -7.10 -1.43 -60.65
C LYS A 430 -5.82 -1.84 -59.92
N ALA A 431 -5.83 -3.02 -59.30
CA ALA A 431 -4.87 -4.10 -59.57
C ALA A 431 -5.08 -5.23 -58.55
N LYS A 432 -5.58 -6.37 -59.04
CA LYS A 432 -5.43 -7.68 -58.40
C LYS A 432 -3.97 -8.12 -58.59
N PRO A 433 -3.38 -8.85 -57.64
CA PRO A 433 -3.07 -10.24 -57.99
C PRO A 433 -3.42 -11.25 -56.89
N LYS A 434 -3.66 -12.47 -57.37
CA LYS A 434 -3.86 -13.72 -56.62
C LYS A 434 -2.52 -14.21 -56.04
N SER A 435 -2.53 -14.79 -54.83
CA SER A 435 -1.69 -15.95 -54.47
C SER A 435 -2.10 -16.49 -53.08
N SER A 436 -2.67 -17.70 -53.02
CA SER A 436 -2.14 -18.90 -52.32
C SER A 436 -2.01 -18.74 -50.79
N HIS A 437 -2.95 -19.21 -49.97
CA HIS A 437 -3.14 -20.62 -49.56
C HIS A 437 -1.97 -21.18 -48.73
N HIS A 438 -1.98 -20.94 -47.41
CA HIS A 438 -1.57 -21.93 -46.41
C HIS A 438 -2.30 -21.67 -45.09
N LYS A 439 -3.02 -22.68 -44.64
CA LYS A 439 -3.60 -22.82 -43.31
C LYS A 439 -2.56 -23.55 -42.49
N ASP A 440 -2.14 -22.97 -41.37
CA ASP A 440 -1.60 -23.74 -40.25
C ASP A 440 -2.45 -23.34 -39.04
N GLU A 441 -3.31 -24.28 -38.65
CA GLU A 441 -4.04 -24.31 -37.40
C GLU A 441 -3.04 -24.84 -36.37
N GLU A 442 -2.49 -23.98 -35.51
CA GLU A 442 -1.78 -24.42 -34.31
C GLU A 442 -2.78 -24.53 -33.16
N GLU A 443 -3.06 -25.79 -32.87
CA GLU A 443 -3.72 -26.39 -31.73
C GLU A 443 -3.00 -25.94 -30.45
N PHE A 444 -3.71 -25.23 -29.56
CA PHE A 444 -3.19 -24.84 -28.25
C PHE A 444 -3.57 -25.98 -27.29
N GLU A 445 -2.59 -26.82 -26.95
CA GLU A 445 -2.72 -27.85 -25.92
C GLU A 445 -2.85 -27.18 -24.53
N ASP A 446 -3.89 -27.58 -23.81
CA ASP A 446 -4.12 -27.27 -22.41
C ASP A 446 -3.14 -28.08 -21.55
N ASP A 447 -2.04 -27.45 -21.12
CA ASP A 447 -1.13 -28.05 -20.14
C ASP A 447 -1.68 -27.92 -18.71
N ASP A 448 -2.07 -29.10 -18.22
CA ASP A 448 -2.32 -29.55 -16.87
C ASP A 448 -1.31 -28.99 -15.85
N TYR A 449 -1.78 -28.17 -14.91
CA TYR A 449 -1.05 -27.83 -13.68
C TYR A 449 -1.78 -28.43 -12.48
N SER A 450 -1.63 -29.74 -12.33
CA SER A 450 -1.83 -30.44 -11.06
C SER A 450 -0.48 -30.97 -10.58
N GLU A 451 0.06 -30.32 -9.54
CA GLU A 451 1.16 -30.70 -8.63
C GLU A 451 2.14 -29.53 -8.38
N ILE A 452 1.97 -28.87 -7.23
CA ILE A 452 2.99 -28.58 -6.19
C ILE A 452 2.27 -27.93 -4.99
#